data_AF-A0A6L5YM50-F1
#
_entry.id   AF-A0A6L5YM50-F1
#
_cell.length_a   1.000
_cell.length_b   1.000
_cell.length_c   1.000
_cell.angle_alpha   90.00
_cell.angle_beta   90.00
_cell.angle_gamma   90.00
#
_symmetry.space_group_name_H-M   'P 1'
#
loop_
_entity.id
_entity.type
_entity.pdbx_description
1 polymer ?
#
loop_
_entity_poly.entity_id
_entity_poly.type
_entity_poly.pdbx_seq_one_letter_code
_entity_poly.pdbx_strand_id
1 'polypeptide(L)' 'MSFFTTAVTGLKTVVTAIGAGVGVWGVINLLEGYGNDNPGAKSQGIKQLMSGGGIIIVAQTVIPQLSTLFS' A
#
# COMPACT_ATOMS: atom_id res chain seq x y z
N MET A 1 -8.95 -20.22 -17.35
CA MET A 1 -9.13 -19.02 -16.49
C MET A 1 -8.70 -19.20 -15.04
N SER A 2 -8.75 -20.42 -14.44
CA SER A 2 -8.37 -20.63 -13.02
C SER A 2 -6.97 -20.12 -12.64
N PHE A 3 -5.96 -20.31 -13.50
CA PHE A 3 -4.61 -19.76 -13.29
C PHE A 3 -4.61 -18.24 -13.16
N PHE A 4 -5.28 -17.53 -14.06
CA PHE A 4 -5.35 -16.07 -14.05
C PHE A 4 -6.07 -15.55 -12.80
N THR A 5 -7.19 -16.16 -12.41
CA THR A 5 -7.89 -15.80 -11.17
C THR A 5 -6.99 -16.00 -9.94
N THR A 6 -6.24 -17.10 -9.89
CA THR A 6 -5.30 -17.38 -8.79
C THR A 6 -4.16 -16.36 -8.75
N ALA A 7 -3.59 -16.02 -9.91
CA ALA A 7 -2.54 -15.02 -10.03
C ALA A 7 -3.02 -13.63 -9.60
N VAL A 8 -4.25 -13.22 -9.97
CA VAL A 8 -4.85 -11.95 -9.54
C VAL A 8 -5.06 -11.90 -8.02
N THR A 9 -5.53 -12.99 -7.41
CA THR A 9 -5.66 -13.07 -5.95
C THR A 9 -4.29 -12.99 -5.25
N GLY A 10 -3.27 -13.67 -5.79
CA GLY A 10 -1.90 -13.59 -5.30
C GLY A 10 -1.34 -12.17 -5.38
N LEU A 11 -1.50 -11.53 -6.54
CA LEU A 11 -1.08 -10.14 -6.76
C LEU A 11 -1.77 -9.18 -5.77
N LYS A 12 -3.09 -9.29 -5.61
CA LYS A 12 -3.85 -8.48 -4.63
C LYS A 12 -3.28 -8.61 -3.23
N THR A 13 -2.95 -9.84 -2.82
CA THR A 13 -2.41 -10.13 -1.48
C THR A 13 -1.06 -9.45 -1.28
N VAL A 14 -0.12 -9.63 -2.22
CA VAL A 14 1.22 -9.03 -2.13
C VAL A 14 1.15 -7.51 -2.15
N VAL A 15 0.36 -6.92 -3.04
CA VAL A 15 0.27 -5.45 -3.13
C VAL A 15 -0.39 -4.87 -1.88
N THR A 16 -1.40 -5.53 -1.32
CA THR A 16 -2.00 -5.12 -0.03
C THR A 16 -0.96 -5.15 1.09
N ALA A 17 -0.15 -6.21 1.17
CA ALA A 17 0.91 -6.32 2.17
C ALA A 17 1.98 -5.23 2.04
N ILE A 18 2.39 -4.90 0.81
CA ILE A 18 3.33 -3.81 0.54
C ILE A 18 2.73 -2.47 0.97
N GLY A 19 1.48 -2.19 0.59
CA GLY A 19 0.80 -0.94 0.98
C GLY A 19 0.68 -0.79 2.49
N ALA A 20 0.34 -1.86 3.21
CA ALA A 20 0.31 -1.89 4.67
C ALA A 20 1.70 -1.64 5.27
N GLY A 21 2.74 -2.30 4.75
CA GLY A 21 4.12 -2.11 5.21
C GLY A 21 4.61 -0.67 5.04
N VAL A 22 4.37 -0.06 3.87
CA VAL A 22 4.71 1.35 3.61
C VAL A 22 3.91 2.29 4.50
N GLY A 23 2.63 1.99 4.73
CA GLY A 23 1.78 2.76 5.65
C GLY A 23 2.29 2.75 7.08
N VAL A 24 2.63 1.57 7.61
CA VAL A 24 3.22 1.40 8.96
C VAL A 24 4.56 2.14 9.04
N TRP A 25 5.41 2.02 8.03
CA TRP A 25 6.70 2.73 7.99
C TRP A 25 6.50 4.26 8.00
N GLY A 26 5.47 4.76 7.30
CA GLY A 26 5.08 6.17 7.35
C GLY A 26 4.66 6.63 8.73
N VAL A 27 3.88 5.82 9.46
CA VAL A 27 3.52 6.13 10.86
C VAL A 27 4.76 6.18 11.74
N ILE A 28 5.70 5.24 11.60
CA ILE A 28 6.95 5.23 12.37
C ILE A 28 7.73 6.53 12.14
N ASN A 29 7.97 6.91 10.88
CA ASN A 29 8.69 8.14 10.55
C ASN A 29 7.95 9.40 11.05
N LEU A 30 6.62 9.38 11.09
CA LEU A 30 5.83 10.47 11.64
C LEU A 30 6.01 10.57 13.16
N LEU A 31 5.97 9.45 13.88
CA LEU A 31 6.19 9.39 15.32
C LEU A 31 7.62 9.82 15.69
N GLU A 32 8.63 9.34 14.96
CA GLU A 32 10.02 9.79 15.12
C GLU A 32 10.16 11.29 14.84
N GLY A 33 9.42 11.79 13.84
CA GLY A 33 9.38 13.21 13.51
C GLY A 33 8.76 14.08 14.60
N TYR A 34 7.70 13.60 15.27
CA TYR A 34 7.13 14.27 16.44
C TYR A 34 8.05 14.18 17.66
N GLY A 35 8.70 13.04 17.90
CA GLY A 35 9.63 12.86 19.01
C GLY A 35 10.88 13.73 18.93
N ASN A 36 11.43 13.91 17.72
CA ASN A 36 12.63 14.71 17.48
C ASN A 36 12.34 16.12 16.95
N ASP A 37 11.08 16.53 16.89
CA ASP A 37 10.60 17.77 16.27
C ASP A 37 11.22 18.09 14.90
N ASN A 38 11.46 17.05 14.10
CA ASN A 38 12.06 17.14 12.79
C ASN A 38 11.00 17.28 11.69
N PRO A 39 10.88 18.45 11.02
CA PRO A 39 9.90 18.64 9.94
C PRO A 39 10.13 17.69 8.76
N GLY A 40 11.38 17.29 8.52
CA GLY A 40 11.73 16.36 7.45
C GLY A 40 11.12 14.97 7.67
N ALA A 41 11.27 14.41 8.87
CA ALA A 41 10.70 13.12 9.25
C ALA A 41 9.16 13.18 9.26
N LYS A 42 8.54 14.27 9.76
CA LYS A 42 7.08 14.47 9.68
C LYS A 42 6.58 14.43 8.23
N SER A 43 7.24 15.15 7.33
CA SER A 43 6.87 15.16 5.91
C SER A 43 7.05 13.80 5.24
N GLN A 44 8.16 13.11 5.53
CA GLN A 44 8.41 11.76 5.01
C GLN A 44 7.37 10.76 5.51
N GLY A 45 7.03 10.81 6.80
CA GLY A 45 6.02 9.94 7.39
C GLY A 45 4.65 10.08 6.74
N ILE A 46 4.18 11.32 6.52
CA ILE A 46 2.91 11.56 5.82
C ILE A 46 2.97 11.05 4.37
N LYS A 47 4.06 11.31 3.64
CA LYS A 47 4.18 10.85 2.24
C LYS A 47 4.10 9.34 2.12
N GLN A 48 4.76 8.62 3.04
CA GLN A 48 4.73 7.17 3.08
C GLN A 48 3.37 6.64 3.55
N LEU A 49 2.74 7.28 4.53
CA LEU A 49 1.38 6.90 4.94
C LEU A 49 0.40 7.03 3.77
N MET A 50 0.45 8.15 3.05
CA MET A 50 -0.40 8.38 1.89
C MET A 50 -0.09 7.44 0.73
N SER A 51 1.19 7.15 0.46
CA SER A 51 1.55 6.19 -0.59
C SER A 51 1.13 4.76 -0.21
N GLY A 52 1.29 4.35 1.04
CA GLY A 52 0.79 3.07 1.56
C GLY A 52 -0.72 2.93 1.40
N GLY A 53 -1.47 3.97 1.80
CA GLY A 53 -2.93 4.02 1.59
C GLY A 53 -3.32 3.94 0.11
N GLY A 54 -2.63 4.68 -0.76
CA GLY A 54 -2.85 4.62 -2.21
C GLY A 54 -2.63 3.22 -2.80
N ILE A 55 -1.57 2.53 -2.37
CA ILE A 55 -1.28 1.15 -2.79
C ILE A 55 -2.40 0.19 -2.34
N ILE A 56 -2.90 0.33 -1.11
CA ILE A 56 -4.03 -0.49 -0.62
C ILE A 56 -5.28 -0.24 -1.45
N ILE A 57 -5.59 1.03 -1.77
CA ILE A 57 -6.75 1.38 -2.61
C ILE A 57 -6.64 0.70 -3.98
N VAL A 58 -5.47 0.75 -4.62
CA VAL A 58 -5.23 0.05 -5.90
C VAL A 58 -5.44 -1.45 -5.75
N ALA A 59 -4.93 -2.07 -4.68
CA ALA A 59 -5.10 -3.50 -4.43
C ALA A 59 -6.57 -3.91 -4.23
N GLN A 60 -7.37 -3.06 -3.60
CA GLN A 60 -8.77 -3.34 -3.32
C GLN A 60 -9.70 -3.05 -4.49
N THR A 61 -9.37 -2.06 -5.33
CA THR A 61 -10.30 -1.54 -6.35
C THR A 61 -9.89 -1.87 -7.78
N VAL A 62 -8.60 -1.81 -8.11
CA VAL A 62 -8.11 -1.96 -9.49
C VAL A 62 -7.70 -3.40 -9.78
N ILE A 63 -6.94 -4.03 -8.88
CA ILE A 63 -6.41 -5.39 -9.11
C ILE A 63 -7.53 -6.44 -9.34
N PRO A 64 -8.66 -6.43 -8.61
CA PRO A 64 -9.74 -7.37 -8.89
C PRO A 64 -10.34 -7.25 -10.29
N GLN A 65 -10.32 -6.05 -10.89
CA GLN A 65 -10.84 -5.83 -12.25
C GLN A 65 -10.00 -6.54 -13.32
N LEU A 66 -8.73 -6.88 -13.03
CA LEU A 66 -7.91 -7.68 -13.95
C LEU A 66 -8.51 -9.07 -14.20
N SER A 67 -9.29 -9.60 -13.26
CA SER A 67 -9.97 -10.90 -13.42
C SER A 67 -11.09 -10.87 -14.47
N THR A 68 -11.66 -9.70 -14.77
CA THR A 68 -12.74 -9.55 -15.76
C THR A 68 -12.23 -9.25 -17.17
N LEU A 69 -10.93 -8.99 -17.34
CA LEU A 69 -10.32 -8.74 -18.66
C LEU A 69 -10.00 -10.02 -19.43
N PHE A 70 -9.90 -11.15 -18.71
CA PHE A 70 -9.57 -12.46 -19.26
C PHE A 70 -10.71 -13.47 -19.01
N SER A 71 -11.96 -13.00 -18.97
CA SER A 71 -13.16 -13.83 -18.83
C SER A 71 -13.58 -14.46 -20.15
#